data_AF-A0AAN9GI56-F1
#
_entry.id   AF-A0AAN9GI56-F1
#
_cell.length_a   1.000
_cell.length_b   1.000
_cell.length_c   1.000
_cell.angle_alpha   90.00
_cell.angle_beta   90.00
_cell.angle_gamma   90.00
#
_symmetry.space_group_name_H-M   'P 1'
#
loop_
_entity.id
_entity.type
_entity.pdbx_description
1 polymer ?
#
loop_
_entity_poly.entity_id
_entity_poly.type
_entity_poly.pdbx_seq_one_letter_code
_entity_poly.pdbx_strand_id
1 'polypeptide(L)'
;MIPIHKKGKDKKKPASYRPISLTSCTVKTLERMVNQRLLWYLETENILAPEQAGFRQFHSTEDQATYLSQEIEDAFQEQKVLFATWIDLQKAFDKVWTDGLLVKLQRCGIASNMLR
;
A
#
# COMPACT_ATOMS: atom_id res chain seq x y z
N MET A 1 -2.13 -20.17 -8.26
CA MET A 1 -2.94 -18.93 -8.16
C MET A 1 -4.39 -19.34 -7.96
N ILE A 2 -5.11 -18.70 -7.02
CA ILE A 2 -6.54 -18.97 -6.77
C ILE A 2 -7.33 -17.66 -6.97
N PRO A 3 -8.31 -17.62 -7.89
CA PRO A 3 -9.15 -16.43 -8.09
C PRO A 3 -10.26 -16.35 -7.04
N ILE A 4 -10.33 -15.25 -6.28
CA ILE A 4 -11.41 -14.99 -5.32
C ILE A 4 -12.41 -14.00 -5.90
N HIS A 5 -13.69 -14.36 -5.87
CA HIS A 5 -14.76 -13.54 -6.41
C HIS A 5 -15.04 -12.30 -5.56
N LYS A 6 -15.17 -11.13 -6.19
CA LYS A 6 -15.56 -9.87 -5.55
C LYS A 6 -17.04 -9.91 -5.20
N LYS A 7 -17.41 -9.59 -3.95
CA LYS A 7 -18.81 -9.53 -3.51
C LYS A 7 -19.60 -8.57 -4.40
N GLY A 8 -20.78 -9.01 -4.85
CA GLY A 8 -21.70 -8.19 -5.67
C GLY A 8 -21.31 -7.99 -7.14
N LYS A 9 -20.31 -8.71 -7.67
CA LYS A 9 -19.95 -8.66 -9.10
C LYS A 9 -20.47 -9.90 -9.85
N ASP A 10 -20.52 -9.80 -11.18
CA ASP A 10 -20.99 -10.87 -12.07
C ASP A 10 -19.94 -11.98 -12.20
N LYS A 11 -20.31 -13.21 -11.85
CA LYS A 11 -19.44 -14.40 -11.89
C LYS A 11 -18.97 -14.76 -13.31
N LYS A 12 -19.67 -14.32 -14.36
CA LYS A 12 -19.29 -14.61 -15.74
C LYS A 12 -18.13 -13.75 -16.26
N LYS A 13 -17.79 -12.66 -15.57
CA LYS A 13 -16.76 -11.71 -16.02
C LYS A 13 -15.42 -11.98 -15.30
N PRO A 14 -14.30 -12.18 -16.02
CA PRO A 14 -12.99 -12.37 -15.39
C PRO A 14 -12.55 -11.22 -14.47
N ALA A 15 -12.94 -9.98 -14.80
CA ALA A 15 -12.62 -8.79 -13.99
C ALA A 15 -13.27 -8.78 -12.58
N SER A 16 -14.28 -9.65 -12.36
CA SER A 16 -14.96 -9.83 -11.08
C SER A 16 -14.14 -10.63 -10.07
N TYR A 17 -12.98 -11.17 -10.47
CA TYR A 17 -12.12 -11.96 -9.59
C TYR A 17 -10.86 -11.20 -9.21
N ARG A 18 -10.32 -11.49 -8.02
CA ARG A 18 -9.00 -11.08 -7.56
C ARG A 18 -8.09 -12.31 -7.62
N PRO A 19 -7.05 -12.33 -8.46
CA PRO A 19 -6.08 -13.41 -8.43
C PRO A 19 -5.27 -13.32 -7.13
N ILE A 20 -5.20 -14.41 -6.36
CA ILE A 20 -4.32 -14.51 -5.19
C ILE A 20 -3.24 -15.55 -5.45
N SER A 21 -1.99 -15.11 -5.29
CA SER A 21 -0.82 -15.98 -5.35
C SER A 21 -0.63 -16.65 -4.00
N LEU A 22 -0.88 -17.95 -3.94
CA LEU A 22 -0.51 -18.77 -2.77
C LEU A 22 0.90 -19.29 -2.99
N THR A 23 1.86 -18.59 -2.40
CA THR A 23 3.25 -19.04 -2.32
C THR A 23 3.40 -20.17 -1.29
N SER A 24 4.44 -21.00 -1.44
CA SER A 24 4.73 -22.08 -0.48
C SER A 24 5.06 -21.50 0.89
N CYS A 25 4.92 -22.30 1.96
CA CYS A 25 5.24 -21.84 3.32
C CYS A 25 6.68 -21.32 3.42
N THR A 26 7.63 -22.00 2.78
CA THR A 26 9.04 -21.58 2.75
C THR A 26 9.21 -20.21 2.10
N VAL A 27 8.54 -19.97 0.96
CA VAL A 27 8.60 -18.67 0.28
C VAL A 27 7.93 -17.58 1.12
N LYS A 28 6.78 -17.85 1.74
CA LYS A 28 6.12 -16.89 2.66
C LYS A 28 7.00 -16.50 3.83
N THR A 29 7.76 -17.45 4.38
CA THR A 29 8.70 -17.18 5.46
C THR A 29 9.81 -16.24 4.97
N LEU A 30 10.38 -16.50 3.80
CA LEU A 30 11.37 -15.61 3.19
C LEU A 30 10.80 -14.21 2.91
N GLU A 31 9.61 -14.13 2.29
CA GLU A 31 8.89 -12.87 2.03
C GLU A 31 8.70 -12.06 3.32
N ARG A 32 8.32 -12.73 4.41
CA ARG A 32 8.16 -12.10 5.73
C ARG A 32 9.48 -11.56 6.28
N MET A 33 10.57 -12.32 6.18
CA MET A 33 11.89 -11.89 6.64
C MET A 33 12.39 -10.66 5.86
N VAL A 34 12.24 -10.68 4.54
CA VAL A 34 12.61 -9.55 3.66
C VAL A 34 11.76 -8.33 3.99
N ASN A 35 10.43 -8.49 4.09
CA ASN A 35 9.51 -7.40 4.39
C ASN A 35 9.81 -6.74 5.75
N GLN A 36 10.12 -7.55 6.78
CA GLN A 36 10.45 -7.02 8.10
C GLN A 36 11.73 -6.17 8.07
N ARG A 37 12.77 -6.63 7.38
CA ARG A 37 14.02 -5.88 7.25
C ARG A 37 13.83 -4.61 6.43
N LEU A 38 13.05 -4.69 5.34
CA LEU A 38 12.75 -3.56 4.48
C LEU A 38 11.97 -2.47 5.25
N LEU A 39 10.89 -2.85 5.95
CA LEU A 39 10.10 -1.93 6.75
C LEU A 39 10.94 -1.27 7.85
N TRP A 40 11.76 -2.04 8.58
CA TRP A 40 12.66 -1.47 9.58
C TRP A 40 13.54 -0.35 9.02
N TYR A 41 14.12 -0.56 7.83
CA TYR A 41 14.95 0.44 7.16
C TYR A 41 14.14 1.67 6.72
N LEU A 42 12.99 1.43 6.07
CA LEU A 42 12.11 2.51 5.59
C LEU A 42 11.60 3.41 6.72
N GLU A 43 11.31 2.85 7.88
CA GLU A 43 10.90 3.59 9.08
C GLU A 43 12.07 4.33 9.72
N THR A 44 13.22 3.65 9.90
CA THR A 44 14.40 4.24 10.57
C THR A 44 14.92 5.46 9.81
N GLU A 45 14.92 5.39 8.48
CA GLU A 45 15.37 6.48 7.61
C GLU A 45 14.24 7.47 7.25
N ASN A 46 13.04 7.32 7.83
CA ASN A 46 11.87 8.16 7.55
C ASN A 46 11.56 8.33 6.04
N ILE A 47 11.66 7.24 5.28
CA ILE A 47 11.46 7.24 3.81
C ILE A 47 9.97 7.30 3.45
N LEU A 48 9.10 6.74 4.29
CA LEU A 48 7.65 6.75 4.07
C LEU A 48 7.05 8.08 4.54
N ALA A 49 6.08 8.59 3.77
CA ALA A 49 5.33 9.77 4.15
C ALA A 49 4.57 9.51 5.47
N PRO A 50 4.54 10.48 6.41
CA PRO A 50 3.88 10.29 7.70
C PRO A 50 2.38 10.03 7.57
N GLU A 51 1.75 10.54 6.50
CA GLU A 51 0.34 10.35 6.20
C GLU A 51 0.03 8.94 5.64
N GLN A 52 1.03 8.15 5.27
CA GLN A 52 0.80 6.80 4.74
C GLN A 52 0.47 5.80 5.87
N ALA A 53 -0.81 5.48 6.03
CA ALA A 53 -1.28 4.48 6.99
C ALA A 53 -1.33 3.04 6.44
N GLY A 54 -1.55 2.89 5.12
CA GLY A 54 -1.74 1.58 4.51
C GLY A 54 -0.52 0.66 4.64
N PHE A 55 -0.73 -0.57 5.11
CA PHE A 55 0.30 -1.60 5.29
C PHE A 55 1.46 -1.21 6.23
N ARG A 56 1.26 -0.21 7.09
CA ARG A 56 2.25 0.27 8.06
C ARG A 56 1.89 -0.16 9.48
N GLN A 57 2.89 -0.47 10.30
CA GLN A 57 2.64 -0.87 11.69
C GLN A 57 2.18 0.33 12.52
N PHE A 58 1.33 0.08 13.52
CA PHE A 58 0.76 1.10 14.40
C PHE A 58 -0.10 2.17 13.71
N HIS A 59 -0.52 1.90 12.47
CA HIS A 59 -1.47 2.72 11.75
C HIS A 59 -2.71 1.92 11.37
N SER A 60 -3.85 2.59 11.31
CA SER A 60 -5.15 2.02 11.00
C SER A 60 -5.92 2.86 9.98
N THR A 61 -7.01 2.29 9.45
CA THR A 61 -7.95 3.06 8.64
C THR A 61 -8.73 4.08 9.46
N GLU A 62 -8.82 3.88 10.78
CA GLU A 62 -9.48 4.82 11.70
C GLU A 62 -8.66 6.09 11.83
N ASP A 63 -7.32 5.99 11.88
CA ASP A 63 -6.44 7.16 11.95
C ASP A 63 -6.66 8.10 10.77
N GLN A 64 -6.82 7.55 9.56
CA GLN A 64 -7.08 8.32 8.34
C GLN A 64 -8.47 8.95 8.34
N ALA A 65 -9.47 8.25 8.88
CA ALA A 65 -10.81 8.79 9.02
C ALA A 65 -10.85 9.94 10.04
N THR A 66 -10.14 9.79 11.15
CA THR A 66 -9.98 10.86 12.16
C THR A 66 -9.23 12.05 11.59
N TYR A 67 -8.13 11.80 10.87
CA TYR A 67 -7.37 12.87 10.20
C TYR A 67 -8.24 13.67 9.23
N LEU A 68 -8.99 13.01 8.35
CA LEU A 68 -9.90 13.69 7.42
C LEU A 68 -11.01 14.45 8.17
N SER A 69 -11.55 13.88 9.24
CA SER A 69 -12.59 14.52 10.05
C SER A 69 -12.07 15.82 10.69
N GLN A 70 -10.82 15.80 11.17
CA GLN A 70 -10.15 16.97 11.73
C GLN A 70 -9.94 18.05 10.67
N GLU A 71 -9.43 17.71 9.49
CA GLU A 71 -9.24 18.67 8.39
C GLU A 71 -10.55 19.35 7.95
N ILE A 72 -11.67 18.60 7.97
CA ILE A 72 -12.99 19.16 7.69
C ILE A 72 -13.43 20.14 8.79
N GLU A 73 -13.24 19.78 10.06
CA GLU A 73 -13.59 20.62 11.20
C GLU A 73 -12.75 21.91 11.23
N ASP A 74 -11.45 21.80 11.00
CA ASP A 74 -10.53 22.95 10.97
C ASP A 74 -10.90 23.91 9.82
N ALA A 75 -11.17 23.38 8.63
CA ALA A 75 -11.62 24.20 7.51
C ALA A 75 -12.95 24.90 7.80
N PHE A 76 -13.89 24.22 8.48
CA PHE A 76 -15.16 24.80 8.89
C PHE A 76 -14.97 25.95 9.89
N GLN A 77 -14.12 25.76 10.91
CA GLN A 77 -13.82 26.78 11.92
C GLN A 77 -13.12 28.00 11.32
N GLU A 78 -12.25 27.79 10.34
CA GLU A 78 -11.55 28.86 9.63
C GLU A 78 -12.37 29.50 8.49
N GLN A 79 -13.63 29.10 8.30
CA GLN A 79 -14.49 29.53 7.19
C GLN A 79 -13.87 29.31 5.79
N LYS A 80 -13.08 28.26 5.64
CA LYS A 80 -12.47 27.83 4.38
C LYS A 80 -13.33 26.77 3.70
N VAL A 81 -13.19 26.69 2.37
CA VAL A 81 -13.78 25.60 1.58
C VAL A 81 -12.73 24.51 1.41
N LEU A 82 -13.05 23.30 1.87
CA LEU A 82 -12.21 22.12 1.69
C LEU A 82 -12.72 21.28 0.51
N PHE A 83 -11.80 20.86 -0.36
CA PHE A 83 -12.08 19.91 -1.45
C PHE A 83 -11.35 18.59 -1.19
N ALA A 84 -12.10 17.48 -1.19
CA ALA A 84 -11.54 16.14 -1.10
C ALA A 84 -11.66 15.42 -2.44
N THR A 85 -10.58 14.75 -2.87
CA THR A 85 -10.55 13.93 -4.09
C THR A 85 -10.02 12.54 -3.76
N TRP A 86 -10.72 11.51 -4.21
CA TRP A 86 -10.32 10.12 -4.03
C TRP A 86 -9.75 9.55 -5.33
N ILE A 87 -8.55 8.99 -5.25
CA ILE A 87 -7.85 8.36 -6.37
C ILE A 87 -7.70 6.87 -6.08
N ASP A 88 -8.27 6.02 -6.92
CA ASP A 88 -8.14 4.56 -6.84
C ASP A 88 -7.40 4.00 -8.05
N LEU A 89 -6.34 3.23 -7.80
CA LEU A 89 -5.51 2.65 -8.86
C LEU A 89 -6.05 1.28 -9.28
N GLN A 90 -6.42 1.15 -10.55
CA GLN A 90 -6.89 -0.12 -11.08
C GLN A 90 -5.73 -1.13 -11.24
N LYS A 91 -5.83 -2.26 -10.53
CA LYS A 91 -4.86 -3.38 -10.58
C LYS A 91 -3.43 -2.93 -10.20
N ALA A 92 -3.29 -2.22 -9.09
CA ALA A 92 -2.01 -1.65 -8.64
C ALA A 92 -0.84 -2.66 -8.62
N PHE A 93 -1.06 -3.87 -8.09
CA PHE A 93 -0.03 -4.91 -8.03
C PHE A 93 0.32 -5.50 -9.41
N ASP A 94 -0.65 -5.64 -10.32
CA ASP A 94 -0.41 -6.19 -11.65
C ASP A 94 0.25 -5.17 -12.59
N LYS A 95 0.07 -3.87 -12.33
CA LYS A 95 0.54 -2.76 -13.17
C LYS A 95 1.80 -2.08 -12.65
N VAL A 96 2.41 -2.59 -11.59
CA VAL A 96 3.64 -1.99 -11.05
C VAL A 96 4.76 -2.08 -12.08
N TRP A 97 5.44 -0.96 -12.36
CA TRP A 97 6.62 -0.96 -13.22
C TRP A 97 7.83 -1.42 -12.41
N THR A 98 8.20 -2.70 -12.56
CA THR A 98 9.22 -3.35 -11.72
C THR A 98 10.59 -2.68 -11.83
N ASP A 99 11.05 -2.32 -13.03
CA ASP A 99 12.35 -1.66 -13.19
C ASP A 99 12.37 -0.29 -12.51
N GLY A 100 11.30 0.49 -12.66
CA GLY A 100 11.15 1.78 -11.99
C GLY A 100 11.10 1.65 -10.47
N LEU A 101 10.44 0.59 -9.96
CA LEU A 101 10.44 0.29 -8.53
C LEU A 101 11.85 -0.05 -8.04
N LEU A 102 12.61 -0.89 -8.76
CA LEU A 102 13.98 -1.23 -8.38
C LEU A 102 14.89 0.02 -8.35
N VAL A 103 14.78 0.90 -9.35
CA VAL A 103 15.50 2.18 -9.36
C VAL A 103 15.11 3.05 -8.17
N LYS A 104 13.82 3.12 -7.82
CA LYS A 104 13.35 3.85 -6.64
C LYS A 104 13.94 3.29 -5.35
N LEU A 105 13.93 1.96 -5.18
CA LEU A 105 14.49 1.31 -3.99
C LEU A 105 15.99 1.58 -3.85
N GLN A 106 16.75 1.52 -4.95
CA GLN A 106 18.18 1.87 -4.97
C GLN A 106 18.41 3.33 -4.56
N ARG A 107 17.61 4.27 -5.08
CA ARG A 107 17.68 5.70 -4.72
C ARG A 107 17.34 5.95 -3.25
N CYS A 108 16.50 5.12 -2.65
CA CYS A 108 16.20 5.14 -1.22
C CYS A 108 17.31 4.53 -0.35
N GLY A 109 18.43 4.08 -0.93
CA GLY A 109 19.57 3.51 -0.21
C GLY A 109 19.42 2.02 0.14
N ILE A 110 18.43 1.32 -0.44
CA ILE A 110 18.27 -0.11 -0.22
C ILE A 110 19.37 -0.86 -0.96
N ALA A 111 20.13 -1.66 -0.21
CA ALA A 111 21.30 -2.36 -0.71
C ALA A 111 20.97 -3.37 -1.82
N SER A 112 21.85 -3.45 -2.81
CA SER A 112 21.68 -4.31 -4.00
C SER A 112 21.59 -5.80 -3.69
N ASN A 113 22.09 -6.24 -2.53
CA ASN A 113 21.96 -7.63 -2.06
C ASN A 113 20.54 -8.00 -1.59
N MET A 114 19.69 -7.01 -1.28
CA MET A 114 18.26 -7.22 -1.01
C MET A 114 17.43 -7.19 -2.30
N LEU A 115 17.98 -6.63 -3.37
CA LEU A 115 17.31 -6.42 -4.66
C LEU A 115 17.67 -7.49 -5.72
N ARG A 116 18.52 -8.47 -5.35
CA ARG A 116 18.97 -9.58 -6.20
C ARG A 116 18.35 -10.90 -5.79
#